data_AF-A0A8H3HS36-F1
#
_entry.id   AF-A0A8H3HS36-F1
#
_cell.length_a   1.000
_cell.length_b   1.000
_cell.length_c   1.000
_cell.angle_alpha   90.00
_cell.angle_beta   90.00
_cell.angle_gamma   90.00
#
_symmetry.space_group_name_H-M   'P 1'
#
loop_
_entity.id
_entity.type
_entity.pdbx_description
1 polymer ?
#
loop_
_entity_poly.entity_id
_entity_poly.type
_entity_poly.pdbx_seq_one_letter_code
_entity_poly.pdbx_strand_id
1 'polypeptide(L)'
;MIVSGCGLLHAWSSWHVDEPEFGTIFLVLELSASQAACCVFPHIPNTSSCAMIAQLSVLLLTGALTAVALPTSSPAKRADPKAVFAHVIVGNTYNYTPDKWASDISLASSKAIDAFTMNVGSNDWQPARVLDAYNAAQQVAPNFKLSISLDMNSLACATVADGQYIIDNFITPFKSHPNRYLYSNKMFLSTFAGQWCTFGQASAPAGWKWLIQNSGTSIYFIPNLQIGDATLLSTTWNFIDGFKLWNAWPKTAADNTQWADDAWWLQNSPGKGYLTLVSPWFFIHRAGGDPAINNRYLRGDNFEYRQRWQQLIDHRDSLPFVEVATWNDYGESHYIGPMTGLWPDDVKYITVNNDHQAWADYTWYYATWWKSGAAPTIATDRVYMWARPHPKNAAICSNDGVGAVLNADWADDLLYISLFLKSPAQAYCYSGSNNSGTKDLNAGVNEFTIPLAVGGVGCTITRNGVTLINYNPTDFTYTTSPSVCNLNAWTGLLRG
;
A
#
# COMPACT_ATOMS: atom_id res chain seq x y z
N MET A 1 19.21 -33.13 32.72
CA MET A 1 19.68 -31.77 33.06
C MET A 1 19.99 -31.08 31.75
N ILE A 2 18.93 -30.74 31.01
CA ILE A 2 18.36 -29.39 30.80
C ILE A 2 19.31 -28.51 30.00
N VAL A 3 18.85 -28.32 28.76
CA VAL A 3 19.44 -27.66 27.61
C VAL A 3 19.15 -26.17 27.67
N SER A 4 20.11 -25.39 27.17
CA SER A 4 20.13 -23.94 27.04
C SER A 4 18.89 -23.36 26.33
N GLY A 5 18.32 -22.32 26.93
CA GLY A 5 17.17 -21.58 26.42
C GLY A 5 17.55 -20.55 25.35
N CYS A 6 16.76 -20.55 24.28
CA CYS A 6 16.73 -19.54 23.23
C CYS A 6 15.89 -18.34 23.74
N GLY A 7 16.44 -17.14 23.69
CA GLY A 7 15.74 -15.91 24.09
C GLY A 7 14.82 -15.42 22.97
N LEU A 8 13.52 -15.34 23.25
CA LEU A 8 12.51 -14.68 22.43
C LEU A 8 12.60 -13.15 22.67
N LEU A 9 12.91 -12.38 21.62
CA LEU A 9 12.76 -10.93 21.60
C LEU A 9 11.33 -10.58 21.18
N HIS A 10 10.60 -9.88 22.04
CA HIS A 10 9.37 -9.17 21.68
C HIS A 10 9.69 -7.68 21.53
N ALA A 11 9.60 -7.16 20.31
CA ALA A 11 9.54 -5.72 20.05
C ALA A 11 8.06 -5.33 19.85
N TRP A 12 7.55 -4.50 20.76
CA TRP A 12 6.18 -3.97 20.71
C TRP A 12 6.23 -2.52 20.21
N SER A 13 5.46 -2.20 19.17
CA SER A 13 5.12 -0.83 18.80
C SER A 13 3.62 -0.78 18.50
N SER A 14 2.82 -0.35 19.48
CA SER A 14 1.41 -0.02 19.30
C SER A 14 1.29 1.47 18.99
N TRP A 15 0.67 1.81 17.86
CA TRP A 15 0.46 3.18 17.43
C TRP A 15 -0.58 3.88 18.34
N HIS A 16 -0.45 5.17 18.59
CA HIS A 16 -1.53 6.01 19.16
C HIS A 16 -1.83 7.10 18.15
N VAL A 17 -3.12 7.27 17.83
CA VAL A 17 -3.65 8.40 17.07
C VAL A 17 -4.85 8.88 17.87
N ASP A 18 -4.70 9.99 18.58
CA ASP A 18 -5.83 10.71 19.16
C ASP A 18 -6.50 11.52 18.04
N GLU A 19 -7.66 11.09 17.56
CA GLU A 19 -8.57 11.95 16.80
C GLU A 19 -9.51 12.69 17.77
N PRO A 20 -9.78 14.00 17.58
CA PRO A 20 -10.65 14.76 18.45
C PRO A 20 -12.13 14.41 18.22
N GLU A 21 -12.82 14.00 19.30
CA GLU A 21 -14.25 13.67 19.32
C GLU A 21 -15.13 14.87 18.94
N PHE A 22 -15.98 14.72 17.93
CA PHE A 22 -17.14 15.59 17.69
C PHE A 22 -18.41 14.88 18.17
N GLY A 23 -19.06 15.47 19.19
CA GLY A 23 -20.29 14.96 19.78
C GLY A 23 -21.45 14.87 18.78
N THR A 24 -22.08 13.71 18.70
CA THR A 24 -23.26 13.46 17.85
C THR A 24 -24.53 13.47 18.69
N ILE A 25 -25.51 14.26 18.25
CA ILE A 25 -26.89 14.28 18.75
C ILE A 25 -27.65 13.09 18.15
N PHE A 26 -28.22 12.24 19.01
CA PHE A 26 -29.08 11.12 18.61
C PHE A 26 -30.48 11.60 18.21
N LEU A 27 -31.00 11.08 17.10
CA LEU A 27 -32.43 10.79 16.97
C LEU A 27 -32.63 9.43 16.29
N VAL A 28 -33.39 8.58 16.97
CA VAL A 28 -33.76 7.19 16.67
C VAL A 28 -35.05 7.16 15.86
N LEU A 29 -35.19 6.22 14.91
CA LEU A 29 -36.42 5.44 14.61
C LEU A 29 -36.13 4.54 13.38
N GLU A 30 -35.88 3.23 13.51
CA GLU A 30 -36.74 2.05 13.80
C GLU A 30 -37.46 1.41 12.58
N LEU A 31 -37.30 0.07 12.49
CA LEU A 31 -38.18 -0.97 11.91
C LEU A 31 -38.23 -1.11 10.36
N SER A 32 -38.27 -2.29 9.73
CA SER A 32 -38.28 -3.71 10.15
C SER A 32 -38.37 -4.64 8.92
N ALA A 33 -37.71 -5.80 8.99
CA ALA A 33 -38.11 -7.16 8.54
C ALA A 33 -38.56 -7.40 7.05
N SER A 34 -38.40 -8.53 6.37
CA SER A 34 -38.23 -9.95 6.72
C SER A 34 -37.98 -10.81 5.45
N GLN A 35 -37.23 -11.93 5.59
CA GLN A 35 -37.50 -13.33 5.14
C GLN A 35 -37.82 -13.66 3.64
N ALA A 36 -37.49 -14.80 3.03
CA ALA A 36 -36.67 -15.98 3.34
C ALA A 36 -36.60 -16.94 2.11
N ALA A 37 -35.59 -17.83 2.13
CA ALA A 37 -35.59 -19.27 1.77
C ALA A 37 -35.72 -19.86 0.34
N CYS A 38 -34.69 -20.67 -0.02
CA CYS A 38 -34.73 -22.07 -0.51
C CYS A 38 -35.18 -22.36 -1.98
N CYS A 39 -34.72 -23.36 -2.75
CA CYS A 39 -33.69 -24.42 -2.64
C CYS A 39 -33.67 -25.28 -3.94
N VAL A 40 -32.54 -25.99 -4.19
CA VAL A 40 -32.29 -27.28 -4.92
C VAL A 40 -32.19 -27.39 -6.48
N PHE A 41 -31.04 -27.95 -6.88
CA PHE A 41 -30.57 -28.79 -8.03
C PHE A 41 -31.53 -29.93 -8.52
N PRO A 42 -31.26 -30.80 -9.55
CA PRO A 42 -29.96 -31.45 -9.89
C PRO A 42 -29.65 -31.98 -11.33
N HIS A 43 -28.41 -32.50 -11.46
CA HIS A 43 -27.91 -33.70 -12.19
C HIS A 43 -27.50 -33.76 -13.70
N ILE A 44 -26.21 -34.14 -13.85
CA ILE A 44 -25.37 -34.83 -14.88
C ILE A 44 -26.01 -36.13 -15.47
N PRO A 45 -25.54 -36.77 -16.59
CA PRO A 45 -24.29 -37.59 -16.64
C PRO A 45 -23.57 -37.84 -18.03
N ASN A 46 -22.37 -38.48 -17.98
CA ASN A 46 -21.75 -39.45 -18.94
C ASN A 46 -21.09 -38.96 -20.27
N THR A 47 -20.03 -39.54 -20.89
CA THR A 47 -19.20 -40.76 -20.75
C THR A 47 -17.99 -40.76 -21.74
N SER A 48 -16.89 -41.44 -21.36
CA SER A 48 -16.00 -42.38 -22.12
C SER A 48 -15.14 -42.02 -23.37
N SER A 49 -13.82 -42.26 -23.18
CA SER A 49 -12.88 -43.12 -23.97
C SER A 49 -12.63 -42.91 -25.48
N CYS A 50 -11.35 -42.77 -25.89
CA CYS A 50 -10.60 -43.78 -26.68
C CYS A 50 -9.15 -43.32 -27.01
N ALA A 51 -8.27 -44.31 -27.17
CA ALA A 51 -6.85 -44.20 -27.50
C ALA A 51 -6.59 -44.03 -29.01
N MET A 52 -5.44 -43.46 -29.40
CA MET A 52 -4.47 -44.13 -30.30
C MET A 52 -3.22 -43.28 -30.59
N ILE A 53 -2.18 -44.05 -30.85
CA ILE A 53 -0.79 -43.75 -31.22
C ILE A 53 -0.69 -42.95 -32.53
N ALA A 54 0.25 -42.00 -32.60
CA ALA A 54 0.96 -41.69 -33.84
C ALA A 54 2.35 -41.10 -33.54
N GLN A 55 3.37 -41.78 -34.07
CA GLN A 55 4.75 -41.32 -34.24
C GLN A 55 4.76 -39.93 -34.88
N LEU A 56 5.73 -39.08 -34.54
CA LEU A 56 6.44 -38.25 -35.53
C LEU A 56 7.67 -37.56 -34.91
N SER A 57 8.79 -37.77 -35.58
CA SER A 57 9.76 -36.73 -35.97
C SER A 57 10.49 -35.95 -34.88
N VAL A 58 11.79 -36.21 -34.83
CA VAL A 58 12.81 -35.27 -34.35
C VAL A 58 12.70 -33.99 -35.18
N LEU A 59 12.04 -32.98 -34.64
CA LEU A 59 12.07 -31.62 -35.13
C LEU A 59 12.92 -30.80 -34.16
N LEU A 60 14.02 -30.25 -34.66
CA LEU A 60 14.80 -29.23 -33.98
C LEU A 60 13.88 -28.04 -33.66
N LEU A 61 13.38 -27.94 -32.43
CA LEU A 61 12.98 -26.65 -31.90
C LEU A 61 14.26 -25.91 -31.52
N THR A 62 14.73 -25.05 -32.42
CA THR A 62 15.32 -23.79 -32.00
C THR A 62 14.29 -23.13 -31.08
N GLY A 63 14.49 -23.26 -29.77
CA GLY A 63 13.76 -22.48 -28.80
C GLY A 63 14.03 -21.01 -29.11
N ALA A 64 13.08 -20.36 -29.77
CA ALA A 64 12.99 -18.92 -29.76
C ALA A 64 12.74 -18.54 -28.30
N LEU A 65 13.82 -18.29 -27.56
CA LEU A 65 13.75 -17.38 -26.43
C LEU A 65 13.27 -16.05 -27.02
N THR A 66 11.95 -15.83 -26.98
CA THR A 66 11.43 -14.47 -26.96
C THR A 66 11.93 -13.86 -25.67
N ALA A 67 13.14 -13.30 -25.72
CA ALA A 67 13.54 -12.26 -24.79
C ALA A 67 12.47 -11.18 -24.94
N VAL A 68 11.57 -11.11 -23.97
CA VAL A 68 10.67 -9.98 -23.81
C VAL A 68 11.59 -8.78 -23.67
N ALA A 69 11.74 -8.01 -24.73
CA ALA A 69 12.45 -6.75 -24.68
C ALA A 69 11.67 -5.88 -23.70
N LEU A 70 12.20 -5.74 -22.48
CA LEU A 70 11.79 -4.71 -21.55
C LEU A 70 11.82 -3.38 -22.32
N PRO A 71 10.82 -2.50 -22.17
CA PRO A 71 10.91 -1.18 -22.76
C PRO A 71 12.13 -0.48 -22.16
N THR A 72 13.23 -0.44 -22.91
CA THR A 72 14.42 0.34 -22.56
C THR A 72 14.16 1.80 -22.93
N SER A 73 13.15 2.41 -22.31
CA SER A 73 13.11 3.87 -22.24
C SER A 73 14.18 4.26 -21.23
N SER A 74 15.26 4.89 -21.70
CA SER A 74 16.22 5.55 -20.82
C SER A 74 15.44 6.47 -19.86
N PRO A 75 15.69 6.45 -18.53
CA PRO A 75 14.95 7.30 -17.60
C PRO A 75 15.13 8.75 -18.01
N ALA A 76 14.02 9.40 -18.37
CA ALA A 76 14.02 10.81 -18.73
C ALA A 76 14.57 11.64 -17.55
N LYS A 77 15.50 12.55 -17.85
CA LYS A 77 15.94 13.59 -16.93
C LYS A 77 14.71 14.34 -16.42
N ARG A 78 14.51 14.42 -15.09
CA ARG A 78 13.34 15.12 -14.50
C ARG A 78 13.32 16.57 -14.96
N ALA A 79 12.36 16.90 -15.82
CA ALA A 79 11.97 18.28 -16.10
C ALA A 79 10.91 18.77 -15.10
N ASP A 80 10.20 17.85 -14.43
CA ASP A 80 9.08 18.11 -13.55
C ASP A 80 9.42 17.81 -12.06
N PRO A 81 9.14 18.72 -11.10
CA PRO A 81 9.36 18.48 -9.67
C PRO A 81 8.50 17.37 -9.05
N LYS A 82 7.46 16.86 -9.73
CA LYS A 82 6.57 15.81 -9.20
C LYS A 82 7.31 14.52 -8.86
N ALA A 83 7.07 13.98 -7.67
CA ALA A 83 7.65 12.72 -7.19
C ALA A 83 6.64 11.77 -6.56
N VAL A 84 6.77 10.49 -6.91
CA VAL A 84 6.05 9.41 -6.24
C VAL A 84 7.02 8.64 -5.35
N PHE A 85 6.70 8.58 -4.06
CA PHE A 85 7.42 7.80 -3.06
C PHE A 85 6.64 6.52 -2.76
N ALA A 86 7.31 5.51 -2.20
CA ALA A 86 6.65 4.47 -1.43
C ALA A 86 7.25 4.40 -0.03
N HIS A 87 6.38 4.32 0.97
CA HIS A 87 6.78 4.24 2.37
C HIS A 87 7.25 2.83 2.69
N VAL A 88 8.44 2.68 3.29
CA VAL A 88 9.03 1.38 3.61
C VAL A 88 9.24 1.29 5.11
N ILE A 89 8.62 0.32 5.76
CA ILE A 89 8.86 -0.01 7.17
C ILE A 89 10.18 -0.77 7.26
N VAL A 90 11.27 -0.11 7.68
CA VAL A 90 12.58 -0.74 7.82
C VAL A 90 12.54 -1.83 8.90
N GLY A 91 11.65 -1.70 9.90
CA GLY A 91 11.35 -2.73 10.89
C GLY A 91 11.00 -4.10 10.29
N ASN A 92 10.43 -4.16 9.09
CA ASN A 92 10.06 -5.42 8.40
C ASN A 92 11.21 -5.99 7.55
N THR A 93 12.39 -5.35 7.56
CA THR A 93 13.53 -5.68 6.67
C THR A 93 14.69 -6.36 7.40
N TYR A 94 14.49 -6.90 8.61
CA TYR A 94 15.56 -7.55 9.38
C TYR A 94 16.32 -8.61 8.56
N ASN A 95 15.58 -9.43 7.80
CA ASN A 95 16.08 -10.50 6.93
C ASN A 95 16.47 -10.03 5.52
N TYR A 96 16.52 -8.72 5.25
CA TYR A 96 16.93 -8.21 3.94
C TYR A 96 18.45 -8.35 3.75
N THR A 97 18.80 -8.84 2.58
CA THR A 97 20.16 -8.78 2.02
C THR A 97 20.22 -7.63 1.01
N PRO A 98 21.41 -7.21 0.57
CA PRO A 98 21.54 -6.26 -0.54
C PRO A 98 20.77 -6.69 -1.81
N ASP A 99 20.71 -7.99 -2.12
CA ASP A 99 19.96 -8.50 -3.28
C ASP A 99 18.44 -8.34 -3.15
N LYS A 100 17.91 -8.50 -1.93
CA LYS A 100 16.48 -8.23 -1.67
C LYS A 100 16.18 -6.74 -1.84
N TRP A 101 17.02 -5.86 -1.31
CA TRP A 101 16.92 -4.43 -1.56
C TRP A 101 17.00 -4.09 -3.04
N ALA A 102 17.96 -4.65 -3.76
CA ALA A 102 18.13 -4.44 -5.19
C ALA A 102 16.88 -4.89 -5.98
N SER A 103 16.29 -6.03 -5.62
CA SER A 103 15.07 -6.56 -6.23
C SER A 103 13.89 -5.62 -6.00
N ASP A 104 13.66 -5.21 -4.76
CA ASP A 104 12.57 -4.31 -4.38
C ASP A 104 12.71 -2.93 -5.03
N ILE A 105 13.91 -2.34 -5.03
CA ILE A 105 14.21 -1.05 -5.67
C ILE A 105 13.98 -1.12 -7.18
N SER A 106 14.45 -2.18 -7.83
CA SER A 106 14.25 -2.38 -9.27
C SER A 106 12.77 -2.52 -9.61
N LEU A 107 12.03 -3.28 -8.79
CA LEU A 107 10.60 -3.45 -8.96
C LEU A 107 9.86 -2.12 -8.76
N ALA A 108 10.10 -1.41 -7.67
CA ALA A 108 9.47 -0.11 -7.40
C ALA A 108 9.75 0.91 -8.51
N SER A 109 11.00 0.99 -8.98
CA SER A 109 11.38 1.84 -10.11
C SER A 109 10.59 1.50 -11.38
N SER A 110 10.38 0.20 -11.65
CA SER A 110 9.54 -0.24 -12.78
C SER A 110 8.07 0.16 -12.66
N LYS A 111 7.59 0.49 -11.45
CA LYS A 111 6.22 0.92 -11.16
C LYS A 111 6.04 2.44 -11.08
N ALA A 112 6.98 3.18 -11.68
CA ALA A 112 7.00 4.64 -11.70
C ALA A 112 7.16 5.30 -10.32
N ILE A 113 7.52 4.52 -9.28
CA ILE A 113 7.95 5.03 -7.99
C ILE A 113 9.38 5.55 -8.14
N ASP A 114 9.62 6.77 -7.66
CA ASP A 114 10.92 7.45 -7.77
C ASP A 114 11.80 7.24 -6.56
N ALA A 115 11.20 6.99 -5.39
CA ALA A 115 11.94 6.90 -4.15
C ALA A 115 11.27 6.01 -3.11
N PHE A 116 12.09 5.44 -2.22
CA PHE A 116 11.59 4.94 -0.94
C PHE A 116 11.75 5.98 0.17
N THR A 117 10.71 6.11 0.97
CA THR A 117 10.74 6.82 2.26
C THR A 117 10.89 5.76 3.35
N MET A 118 12.11 5.59 3.86
CA MET A 118 12.47 4.55 4.82
C MET A 118 12.08 4.99 6.24
N ASN A 119 11.02 4.40 6.77
CA ASN A 119 10.57 4.54 8.14
C ASN A 119 11.48 3.74 9.08
N VAL A 120 12.20 4.45 9.94
CA VAL A 120 13.23 3.89 10.83
C VAL A 120 12.84 4.05 12.29
N GLY A 121 13.00 2.97 13.05
CA GLY A 121 12.77 2.88 14.49
C GLY A 121 14.04 2.61 15.29
N SER A 122 13.88 2.17 16.53
CA SER A 122 14.96 2.11 17.53
C SER A 122 15.85 0.86 17.50
N ASN A 123 15.55 -0.16 16.69
CA ASN A 123 16.40 -1.35 16.67
C ASN A 123 17.79 -1.05 16.07
N ASP A 124 18.82 -1.54 16.75
CA ASP A 124 20.25 -1.32 16.45
C ASP A 124 20.70 -1.78 15.05
N TRP A 125 20.00 -2.75 14.47
CA TRP A 125 20.28 -3.30 13.14
C TRP A 125 19.69 -2.45 11.99
N GLN A 126 18.71 -1.56 12.26
CA GLN A 126 18.05 -0.79 11.20
C GLN A 126 18.99 0.14 10.44
N PRO A 127 19.95 0.87 11.06
CA PRO A 127 20.92 1.67 10.33
C PRO A 127 21.69 0.88 9.26
N ALA A 128 22.05 -0.38 9.55
CA ALA A 128 22.73 -1.24 8.58
C ALA A 128 21.82 -1.60 7.38
N ARG A 129 20.53 -1.89 7.62
CA ARG A 129 19.57 -2.13 6.53
C ARG A 129 19.32 -0.90 5.67
N VAL A 130 19.33 0.30 6.26
CA VAL A 130 19.26 1.56 5.51
C VAL A 130 20.49 1.72 4.61
N LEU A 131 21.69 1.46 5.13
CA LEU A 131 22.93 1.51 4.34
C LEU A 131 22.91 0.51 3.19
N ASP A 132 22.43 -0.72 3.42
CA ASP A 132 22.25 -1.73 2.37
C ASP A 132 21.33 -1.23 1.25
N ALA A 133 20.22 -0.57 1.59
CA ALA A 133 19.30 0.00 0.62
C ALA A 133 19.95 1.08 -0.27
N TYR A 134 20.74 1.99 0.34
CA TYR A 134 21.46 3.03 -0.40
C TYR A 134 22.50 2.45 -1.36
N ASN A 135 23.27 1.46 -0.91
CA ASN A 135 24.25 0.77 -1.75
C ASN A 135 23.56 0.02 -2.91
N ALA A 136 22.47 -0.68 -2.63
CA ALA A 136 21.68 -1.37 -3.64
C ALA A 136 21.10 -0.39 -4.68
N ALA A 137 20.53 0.73 -4.25
CA ALA A 137 20.01 1.76 -5.15
C ALA A 137 21.10 2.31 -6.08
N GLN A 138 22.29 2.57 -5.55
CA GLN A 138 23.42 3.04 -6.37
C GLN A 138 23.80 2.02 -7.45
N GLN A 139 23.73 0.73 -7.13
CA GLN A 139 24.12 -0.35 -8.02
C GLN A 139 23.10 -0.62 -9.13
N VAL A 140 21.81 -0.74 -8.80
CA VAL A 140 20.80 -1.25 -9.74
C VAL A 140 19.88 -0.17 -10.32
N ALA A 141 19.72 0.96 -9.62
CA ALA A 141 18.86 2.05 -10.06
C ALA A 141 19.42 3.42 -9.64
N PRO A 142 20.50 3.93 -10.29
CA PRO A 142 21.17 5.18 -9.89
C PRO A 142 20.26 6.43 -9.82
N ASN A 143 19.14 6.40 -10.53
CA ASN A 143 18.13 7.47 -10.53
C ASN A 143 17.07 7.30 -9.44
N PHE A 144 16.88 6.09 -8.90
CA PHE A 144 15.99 5.84 -7.78
C PHE A 144 16.58 6.46 -6.52
N LYS A 145 15.74 7.13 -5.74
CA LYS A 145 16.17 7.89 -4.57
C LYS A 145 15.65 7.29 -3.28
N LEU A 146 16.23 7.73 -2.18
CA LEU A 146 15.90 7.29 -0.84
C LEU A 146 15.84 8.51 0.07
N SER A 147 14.87 8.53 0.98
CA SER A 147 14.73 9.50 2.05
C SER A 147 14.42 8.80 3.36
N ILE A 148 14.69 9.47 4.47
CA ILE A 148 14.41 8.94 5.82
C ILE A 148 13.07 9.49 6.31
N SER A 149 12.28 8.62 6.92
CA SER A 149 11.17 8.95 7.81
C SER A 149 11.49 8.47 9.21
N LEU A 150 11.64 9.38 10.16
CA LEU A 150 11.95 9.01 11.54
C LEU A 150 10.65 8.60 12.24
N ASP A 151 10.56 7.36 12.72
CA ASP A 151 9.43 6.92 13.54
C ASP A 151 9.64 7.38 14.98
N MET A 152 8.98 8.47 15.35
CA MET A 152 9.12 9.08 16.66
C MET A 152 8.23 8.44 17.73
N ASN A 153 7.41 7.45 17.36
CA ASN A 153 6.80 6.53 18.33
C ASN A 153 7.77 5.41 18.75
N SER A 154 8.80 5.14 17.94
CA SER A 154 9.81 4.10 18.21
C SER A 154 11.13 4.67 18.72
N LEU A 155 11.60 5.78 18.15
CA LEU A 155 12.88 6.41 18.49
C LEU A 155 12.79 7.22 19.79
N ALA A 156 13.82 7.10 20.63
CA ALA A 156 14.01 8.03 21.74
C ALA A 156 14.27 9.45 21.19
N CYS A 157 13.79 10.47 21.92
CA CYS A 157 13.90 11.86 21.46
C CYS A 157 13.87 12.90 22.58
N ALA A 158 14.23 12.51 23.80
CA ALA A 158 14.15 13.36 24.98
C ALA A 158 15.45 14.13 25.23
N THR A 159 16.59 13.59 24.84
CA THR A 159 17.93 14.10 25.18
C THR A 159 18.71 14.53 23.94
N VAL A 160 19.78 15.31 24.15
CA VAL A 160 20.72 15.66 23.09
C VAL A 160 21.36 14.40 22.46
N ALA A 161 21.63 13.37 23.28
CA ALA A 161 22.20 12.11 22.79
C ALA A 161 21.26 11.38 21.83
N ASP A 162 19.95 11.43 22.09
CA ASP A 162 18.96 10.83 21.18
C ASP A 162 18.96 11.52 19.81
N GLY A 163 19.03 12.85 19.81
CA GLY A 163 19.13 13.63 18.57
C GLY A 163 20.46 13.40 17.84
N GLN A 164 21.56 13.26 18.59
CA GLN A 164 22.87 12.92 18.02
C GLN A 164 22.87 11.53 17.39
N TYR A 165 22.21 10.54 18.01
CA TYR A 165 22.04 9.20 17.44
C TYR A 165 21.35 9.26 16.07
N ILE A 166 20.28 10.04 15.94
CA ILE A 166 19.57 10.22 14.66
C ILE A 166 20.50 10.84 13.61
N ILE A 167 21.24 11.90 13.97
CA ILE A 167 22.18 12.56 13.08
C ILE A 167 23.26 11.58 12.59
N ASP A 168 23.85 10.82 13.49
CA ASP A 168 24.98 9.94 13.19
C ASP A 168 24.59 8.73 12.35
N ASN A 169 23.37 8.20 12.53
CA ASN A 169 22.94 6.95 11.89
C ASN A 169 22.05 7.15 10.66
N PHE A 170 21.29 8.23 10.60
CA PHE A 170 20.28 8.42 9.55
C PHE A 170 20.47 9.67 8.70
N ILE A 171 21.38 10.58 9.07
CA ILE A 171 21.65 11.79 8.26
C ILE A 171 23.08 11.80 7.74
N THR A 172 24.07 11.76 8.64
CA THR A 172 25.49 11.86 8.33
C THR A 172 25.98 10.86 7.27
N PRO A 173 25.59 9.56 7.31
CA PRO A 173 26.06 8.59 6.32
C PRO A 173 25.56 8.89 4.91
N PHE A 174 24.41 9.57 4.79
CA PHE A 174 23.70 9.70 3.51
C PHE A 174 23.70 11.12 2.94
N LYS A 175 24.12 12.13 3.71
CA LYS A 175 24.11 13.54 3.27
C LYS A 175 24.91 13.84 1.99
N SER A 176 25.85 12.95 1.63
CA SER A 176 26.62 13.01 0.37
C SER A 176 26.33 11.87 -0.59
N HIS A 177 25.48 10.92 -0.24
CA HIS A 177 25.18 9.75 -1.06
C HIS A 177 24.40 10.15 -2.34
N PRO A 178 24.74 9.65 -3.55
CA PRO A 178 24.11 10.07 -4.81
C PRO A 178 22.62 9.70 -4.94
N ASN A 179 22.19 8.65 -4.23
CA ASN A 179 20.79 8.23 -4.18
C ASN A 179 19.96 8.93 -3.07
N ARG A 180 20.48 9.91 -2.32
CA ARG A 180 19.64 10.69 -1.41
C ARG A 180 18.63 11.52 -2.21
N TYR A 181 17.39 11.58 -1.75
CA TYR A 181 16.40 12.45 -2.36
C TYR A 181 16.70 13.91 -1.97
N LEU A 182 16.86 14.76 -2.98
CA LEU A 182 17.05 16.20 -2.82
C LEU A 182 15.83 16.93 -3.37
N TYR A 183 15.32 17.89 -2.61
CA TYR A 183 14.32 18.83 -3.08
C TYR A 183 14.78 20.25 -2.75
N SER A 184 14.75 21.14 -3.75
CA SER A 184 15.33 22.49 -3.63
C SER A 184 16.76 22.48 -3.07
N ASN A 185 17.58 21.53 -3.51
CA ASN A 185 18.97 21.28 -3.05
C ASN A 185 19.13 20.92 -1.56
N LYS A 186 18.04 20.61 -0.85
CA LYS A 186 18.07 20.17 0.54
C LYS A 186 17.76 18.67 0.64
N MET A 187 18.38 17.98 1.60
CA MET A 187 18.13 16.56 1.87
C MET A 187 16.74 16.38 2.49
N PHE A 188 15.95 15.50 1.91
CA PHE A 188 14.57 15.29 2.33
C PHE A 188 14.49 14.43 3.60
N LEU A 189 13.76 14.92 4.59
CA LEU A 189 13.54 14.25 5.87
C LEU A 189 12.07 14.39 6.28
N SER A 190 11.41 13.27 6.56
CA SER A 190 10.07 13.24 7.13
C SER A 190 10.06 12.53 8.48
N THR A 191 8.90 12.45 9.10
CA THR A 191 8.68 11.70 10.34
C THR A 191 7.37 10.96 10.28
N PHE A 192 7.20 9.98 11.17
CA PHE A 192 5.92 9.60 11.71
C PHE A 192 5.85 10.13 13.15
N ALA A 193 4.86 10.97 13.46
CA ALA A 193 4.76 11.71 14.72
C ALA A 193 6.01 12.58 15.04
N GLY A 194 6.18 12.94 16.32
CA GLY A 194 7.35 13.67 16.83
C GLY A 194 7.06 15.07 17.38
N GLN A 195 5.79 15.44 17.51
CA GLN A 195 5.36 16.74 18.04
C GLN A 195 5.73 16.99 19.51
N TRP A 196 6.15 15.95 20.24
CA TRP A 196 6.65 16.01 21.63
C TRP A 196 8.18 15.95 21.78
N CYS A 197 8.91 15.72 20.69
CA CYS A 197 10.35 15.44 20.75
C CYS A 197 11.19 16.69 20.99
N THR A 198 11.86 16.75 22.14
CA THR A 198 12.59 17.94 22.59
C THR A 198 14.10 17.89 22.34
N PHE A 199 14.71 16.70 22.21
CA PHE A 199 16.16 16.53 22.06
C PHE A 199 17.00 17.35 23.06
N GLY A 200 16.56 17.37 24.32
CA GLY A 200 17.17 18.14 25.41
C GLY A 200 16.92 19.65 25.38
N GLN A 201 16.10 20.14 24.46
CA GLN A 201 15.75 21.55 24.34
C GLN A 201 14.49 21.89 25.15
N ALA A 202 14.20 23.19 25.30
CA ALA A 202 13.09 23.68 26.11
C ALA A 202 11.70 23.33 25.56
N SER A 203 11.57 22.98 24.28
CA SER A 203 10.32 22.61 23.62
C SER A 203 10.57 21.76 22.39
N ALA A 204 9.53 21.08 21.88
CA ALA A 204 9.66 20.26 20.68
C ALA A 204 10.03 21.07 19.41
N PRO A 205 9.45 22.26 19.14
CA PRO A 205 9.91 23.12 18.06
C PRO A 205 11.40 23.51 18.19
N ALA A 206 11.88 23.77 19.41
CA ALA A 206 13.29 24.07 19.64
C ALA A 206 14.18 22.84 19.40
N GLY A 207 13.72 21.65 19.80
CA GLY A 207 14.37 20.37 19.54
C GLY A 207 14.58 20.09 18.06
N TRP A 208 13.52 20.19 17.27
CA TRP A 208 13.61 19.97 15.82
C TRP A 208 14.47 21.02 15.10
N LYS A 209 14.38 22.30 15.50
CA LYS A 209 15.31 23.33 15.00
C LYS A 209 16.75 22.97 15.31
N TRP A 210 17.04 22.55 16.54
CA TRP A 210 18.37 22.12 16.95
C TRP A 210 18.86 20.94 16.10
N LEU A 211 18.04 19.89 15.92
CA LEU A 211 18.41 18.72 15.11
C LEU A 211 18.74 19.11 13.68
N ILE A 212 17.88 19.92 13.04
CA ILE A 212 18.08 20.38 11.65
C ILE A 212 19.37 21.20 11.53
N GLN A 213 19.62 22.14 12.45
CA GLN A 213 20.81 22.98 12.45
C GLN A 213 22.11 22.19 12.67
N ASN A 214 22.05 21.11 13.47
CA ASN A 214 23.21 20.28 13.81
C ASN A 214 23.38 19.07 12.86
N SER A 215 22.47 18.86 11.92
CA SER A 215 22.50 17.74 10.97
C SER A 215 23.70 17.75 10.00
N GLY A 216 24.43 18.87 9.91
CA GLY A 216 25.60 19.02 9.06
C GLY A 216 25.29 19.00 7.55
N THR A 217 24.03 19.22 7.17
CA THR A 217 23.54 19.42 5.79
C THR A 217 22.25 20.25 5.82
N SER A 218 21.86 20.87 4.71
CA SER A 218 20.54 21.50 4.62
C SER A 218 19.44 20.44 4.50
N ILE A 219 18.38 20.56 5.32
CA ILE A 219 17.26 19.61 5.37
C ILE A 219 15.99 20.27 4.80
N TYR A 220 15.28 19.56 3.92
CA TYR A 220 13.89 19.84 3.57
C TYR A 220 13.01 19.03 4.52
N PHE A 221 12.50 19.68 5.57
CA PHE A 221 11.81 19.00 6.65
C PHE A 221 10.30 19.01 6.44
N ILE A 222 9.71 17.81 6.32
CA ILE A 222 8.28 17.60 6.04
C ILE A 222 7.68 16.54 7.00
N PRO A 223 7.52 16.89 8.29
CA PRO A 223 7.07 15.94 9.29
C PRO A 223 5.58 15.59 9.16
N ASN A 224 5.22 14.41 9.64
CA ASN A 224 3.85 14.09 10.00
C ASN A 224 3.65 14.41 11.49
N LEU A 225 3.55 15.70 11.79
CA LEU A 225 3.17 16.14 13.14
C LEU A 225 1.69 15.81 13.31
N GLN A 226 1.35 14.91 14.23
CA GLN A 226 -0.05 14.54 14.51
C GLN A 226 -0.70 15.65 15.37
N ILE A 227 -0.83 16.83 14.77
CA ILE A 227 -1.44 18.02 15.37
C ILE A 227 -2.77 18.27 14.65
N GLY A 228 -3.82 18.63 15.40
CA GLY A 228 -5.15 18.88 14.85
C GLY A 228 -5.36 20.30 14.29
N ASP A 229 -4.33 21.15 14.33
CA ASP A 229 -4.44 22.57 13.97
C ASP A 229 -3.32 23.00 13.02
N ALA A 230 -3.70 23.19 11.75
CA ALA A 230 -2.81 23.64 10.69
C ALA A 230 -2.21 25.04 10.93
N THR A 231 -2.88 25.91 11.71
CA THR A 231 -2.39 27.26 11.97
C THR A 231 -1.05 27.26 12.72
N LEU A 232 -0.78 26.19 13.49
CA LEU A 232 0.48 25.96 14.18
C LEU A 232 1.67 25.84 13.22
N LEU A 233 1.45 25.47 11.95
CA LEU A 233 2.50 25.39 10.93
C LEU A 233 3.02 26.76 10.50
N SER A 234 2.23 27.81 10.68
CA SER A 234 2.60 29.20 10.37
C SER A 234 3.18 29.95 11.58
N THR A 235 2.93 29.45 12.80
CA THR A 235 3.32 30.09 14.06
C THR A 235 4.42 29.30 14.77
N THR A 236 4.06 28.22 15.45
CA THR A 236 4.95 27.40 16.29
C THR A 236 5.97 26.60 15.47
N TRP A 237 5.54 26.07 14.33
CA TRP A 237 6.33 25.19 13.45
C TRP A 237 6.74 25.90 12.14
N ASN A 238 6.82 27.22 12.15
CA ASN A 238 7.07 28.04 10.95
C ASN A 238 8.37 27.73 10.20
N PHE A 239 9.32 27.04 10.83
CA PHE A 239 10.62 26.67 10.28
C PHE A 239 10.61 25.40 9.42
N ILE A 240 9.54 24.59 9.45
CA ILE A 240 9.44 23.40 8.61
C ILE A 240 9.20 23.80 7.15
N ASP A 241 9.64 23.01 6.18
CA ASP A 241 9.45 23.31 4.76
C ASP A 241 8.08 22.83 4.24
N GLY A 242 7.51 21.81 4.88
CA GLY A 242 6.22 21.24 4.51
C GLY A 242 5.58 20.42 5.62
N PHE A 243 4.45 19.79 5.33
CA PHE A 243 3.80 18.82 6.21
C PHE A 243 3.39 17.55 5.46
N LYS A 244 3.25 16.46 6.21
CA LYS A 244 2.71 15.18 5.75
C LYS A 244 1.45 14.85 6.55
N LEU A 245 0.41 14.35 5.89
CA LEU A 245 -0.78 13.82 6.56
C LEU A 245 -0.83 12.31 6.35
N TRP A 246 -1.09 11.55 7.42
CA TRP A 246 -1.35 10.10 7.31
C TRP A 246 -2.80 9.85 6.87
N ASN A 247 -3.16 10.40 5.70
CA ASN A 247 -4.53 10.46 5.18
C ASN A 247 -4.60 9.78 3.80
N ALA A 248 -4.80 8.46 3.79
CA ALA A 248 -4.83 7.66 2.57
C ALA A 248 -6.20 7.00 2.29
N TRP A 249 -7.05 6.87 3.30
CA TRP A 249 -8.33 6.15 3.26
C TRP A 249 -9.48 7.02 3.73
N PRO A 250 -10.74 6.68 3.38
CA PRO A 250 -11.90 7.39 3.90
C PRO A 250 -11.99 7.29 5.42
N LYS A 251 -12.32 8.40 6.08
CA LYS A 251 -12.54 8.44 7.54
C LYS A 251 -13.92 7.98 7.97
N THR A 252 -14.80 7.72 7.00
CA THR A 252 -16.17 7.27 7.23
C THR A 252 -16.51 6.17 6.23
N ALA A 253 -17.72 5.60 6.36
CA ALA A 253 -18.25 4.69 5.36
C ALA A 253 -18.49 5.36 3.99
N ALA A 254 -18.44 6.70 3.88
CA ALA A 254 -18.60 7.40 2.61
C ALA A 254 -17.27 7.42 1.82
N ASP A 255 -17.37 7.15 0.52
CA ASP A 255 -16.23 7.21 -0.40
C ASP A 255 -15.70 8.64 -0.56
N ASN A 256 -14.45 8.77 -1.00
CA ASN A 256 -13.86 10.03 -1.46
C ASN A 256 -13.81 11.18 -0.44
N THR A 257 -13.78 10.87 0.85
CA THR A 257 -13.83 11.90 1.91
C THR A 257 -12.47 12.54 2.21
N GLN A 258 -11.36 11.99 1.69
CA GLN A 258 -10.00 12.38 2.06
C GLN A 258 -9.64 13.77 1.53
N TRP A 259 -10.13 14.12 0.34
CA TRP A 259 -9.76 15.40 -0.29
C TRP A 259 -10.24 16.62 0.50
N ALA A 260 -11.37 16.51 1.21
CA ALA A 260 -11.85 17.61 2.04
C ALA A 260 -10.83 18.01 3.11
N ASP A 261 -10.20 17.01 3.74
CA ASP A 261 -9.14 17.22 4.72
C ASP A 261 -7.87 17.78 4.05
N ASP A 262 -7.46 17.22 2.90
CA ASP A 262 -6.31 17.71 2.15
C ASP A 262 -6.46 19.19 1.76
N ALA A 263 -7.64 19.55 1.24
CA ALA A 263 -7.96 20.91 0.82
C ALA A 263 -7.96 21.87 2.02
N TRP A 264 -8.52 21.45 3.16
CA TRP A 264 -8.50 22.25 4.38
C TRP A 264 -7.07 22.51 4.86
N TRP A 265 -6.22 21.48 4.89
CA TRP A 265 -4.82 21.62 5.30
C TRP A 265 -4.00 22.49 4.35
N LEU A 266 -4.19 22.32 3.04
CA LEU A 266 -3.56 23.15 2.01
C LEU A 266 -3.96 24.63 2.15
N GLN A 267 -5.24 24.90 2.38
CA GLN A 267 -5.76 26.26 2.57
C GLN A 267 -5.16 26.94 3.81
N ASN A 268 -5.00 26.18 4.90
CA ASN A 268 -4.53 26.69 6.19
C ASN A 268 -3.00 26.63 6.39
N SER A 269 -2.25 26.16 5.38
CA SER A 269 -0.78 26.06 5.42
C SER A 269 -0.11 26.72 4.21
N PRO A 270 -0.46 27.98 3.85
CA PRO A 270 0.03 28.60 2.62
C PRO A 270 1.57 28.67 2.59
N GLY A 271 2.15 28.32 1.43
CA GLY A 271 3.60 28.34 1.21
C GLY A 271 4.36 27.14 1.78
N LYS A 272 3.69 26.17 2.41
CA LYS A 272 4.28 24.89 2.84
C LYS A 272 4.13 23.82 1.75
N GLY A 273 5.14 22.98 1.59
CA GLY A 273 4.99 21.78 0.75
C GLY A 273 4.06 20.76 1.40
N TYR A 274 3.37 19.96 0.59
CA TYR A 274 2.49 18.89 1.07
C TYR A 274 2.93 17.54 0.52
N LEU A 275 3.14 16.56 1.41
CA LEU A 275 3.33 15.15 1.09
C LEU A 275 2.04 14.41 1.46
N THR A 276 1.22 14.17 0.45
CA THR A 276 -0.05 13.45 0.58
C THR A 276 0.13 11.95 0.34
N LEU A 277 -0.84 11.15 0.75
CA LEU A 277 -0.79 9.69 0.68
C LEU A 277 -1.88 9.10 -0.20
N VAL A 278 -1.56 7.93 -0.73
CA VAL A 278 -2.48 7.04 -1.44
C VAL A 278 -2.21 5.60 -1.03
N SER A 279 -3.26 4.82 -0.83
CA SER A 279 -3.15 3.44 -0.37
C SER A 279 -4.33 2.59 -0.88
N PRO A 280 -4.13 1.31 -1.20
CA PRO A 280 -5.22 0.49 -1.71
C PRO A 280 -6.14 -0.08 -0.64
N TRP A 281 -5.64 -0.36 0.56
CA TRP A 281 -6.36 -1.17 1.55
C TRP A 281 -5.94 -0.83 2.97
N PHE A 282 -6.70 -1.20 4.00
CA PHE A 282 -6.25 -1.17 5.39
C PHE A 282 -7.00 -2.20 6.23
N PHE A 283 -6.26 -3.06 6.91
CA PHE A 283 -6.82 -3.97 7.88
C PHE A 283 -5.78 -4.37 8.91
N ILE A 284 -6.16 -4.26 10.17
CA ILE A 284 -5.38 -4.77 11.30
C ILE A 284 -6.32 -5.45 12.28
N HIS A 285 -5.91 -6.61 12.77
CA HIS A 285 -6.67 -7.41 13.73
C HIS A 285 -5.73 -8.12 14.69
N ARG A 286 -5.43 -7.46 15.80
CA ARG A 286 -4.48 -7.90 16.81
C ARG A 286 -5.05 -7.74 18.20
N ALA A 287 -4.73 -8.70 19.07
CA ALA A 287 -5.12 -8.65 20.47
C ALA A 287 -4.31 -7.59 21.24
N GLY A 288 -4.98 -6.92 22.18
CA GLY A 288 -4.35 -5.97 23.08
C GLY A 288 -4.14 -4.57 22.48
N GLY A 289 -3.87 -3.60 23.35
CA GLY A 289 -3.84 -2.18 23.00
C GLY A 289 -5.24 -1.61 22.74
N ASP A 290 -5.27 -0.41 22.16
CA ASP A 290 -6.51 0.26 21.79
C ASP A 290 -7.09 -0.40 20.52
N PRO A 291 -8.34 -0.92 20.56
CA PRO A 291 -9.03 -1.45 19.38
C PRO A 291 -9.13 -0.45 18.24
N ALA A 292 -9.22 0.85 18.54
CA ALA A 292 -9.26 1.90 17.53
C ALA A 292 -7.94 2.03 16.75
N ILE A 293 -6.86 1.39 17.20
CA ILE A 293 -5.60 1.23 16.45
C ILE A 293 -5.40 -0.21 15.98
N ASN A 294 -5.54 -1.18 16.88
CA ASN A 294 -5.07 -2.55 16.67
C ASN A 294 -6.13 -3.51 16.12
N ASN A 295 -7.40 -3.09 16.02
CA ASN A 295 -8.48 -3.95 15.55
C ASN A 295 -9.50 -3.18 14.71
N ARG A 296 -9.13 -2.83 13.47
CA ARG A 296 -9.95 -1.98 12.60
C ARG A 296 -9.79 -2.30 11.11
N TYR A 297 -10.84 -1.97 10.37
CA TYR A 297 -10.84 -1.85 8.91
C TYR A 297 -10.99 -0.37 8.53
N LEU A 298 -10.22 0.10 7.55
CA LEU A 298 -10.54 1.35 6.85
C LEU A 298 -10.98 0.98 5.44
N ARG A 299 -11.93 1.73 4.89
CA ARG A 299 -12.58 1.42 3.62
C ARG A 299 -11.57 1.47 2.47
N GLY A 300 -11.02 0.31 2.09
CA GLY A 300 -10.21 0.08 0.88
C GLY A 300 -11.01 -0.45 -0.32
N ASP A 301 -12.26 -0.81 -0.05
CA ASP A 301 -13.26 -1.28 -1.00
C ASP A 301 -13.71 -0.20 -2.00
N ASN A 302 -14.64 -0.56 -2.88
CA ASN A 302 -15.28 0.34 -3.86
C ASN A 302 -14.29 1.07 -4.78
N PHE A 303 -13.22 0.38 -5.19
CA PHE A 303 -12.18 0.95 -6.06
C PHE A 303 -11.51 2.20 -5.47
N GLU A 304 -11.41 2.29 -4.14
CA GLU A 304 -10.81 3.42 -3.42
C GLU A 304 -9.42 3.80 -3.95
N TYR A 305 -8.56 2.82 -4.24
CA TYR A 305 -7.21 3.14 -4.72
C TYR A 305 -7.22 4.00 -5.99
N ARG A 306 -8.10 3.67 -6.93
CA ARG A 306 -8.29 4.39 -8.18
C ARG A 306 -8.96 5.74 -7.96
N GLN A 307 -9.96 5.78 -7.09
CA GLN A 307 -10.62 7.02 -6.70
C GLN A 307 -9.62 8.02 -6.12
N ARG A 308 -8.82 7.58 -5.15
CA ARG A 308 -7.80 8.39 -4.51
C ARG A 308 -6.76 8.88 -5.51
N TRP A 309 -6.25 8.00 -6.38
CA TRP A 309 -5.36 8.43 -7.46
C TRP A 309 -5.98 9.50 -8.36
N GLN A 310 -7.27 9.37 -8.72
CA GLN A 310 -7.96 10.36 -9.54
C GLN A 310 -8.05 11.72 -8.83
N GLN A 311 -8.42 11.75 -7.54
CA GLN A 311 -8.41 13.00 -6.75
C GLN A 311 -7.03 13.68 -6.81
N LEU A 312 -5.95 12.90 -6.60
CA LEU A 312 -4.59 13.44 -6.61
C LEU A 312 -4.16 13.94 -8.00
N ILE A 313 -4.66 13.33 -9.07
CA ILE A 313 -4.44 13.76 -10.45
C ILE A 313 -5.22 15.04 -10.75
N ASP A 314 -6.47 15.13 -10.34
CA ASP A 314 -7.33 16.31 -10.54
C ASP A 314 -6.77 17.55 -9.82
N HIS A 315 -6.02 17.33 -8.74
CA HIS A 315 -5.36 18.35 -7.95
C HIS A 315 -3.84 18.34 -8.07
N ARG A 316 -3.31 17.73 -9.15
CA ARG A 316 -1.87 17.56 -9.38
C ARG A 316 -1.09 18.86 -9.20
N ASP A 317 -1.62 19.98 -9.67
CA ASP A 317 -0.88 21.25 -9.68
C ASP A 317 -0.60 21.80 -8.27
N SER A 318 -1.42 21.49 -7.27
CA SER A 318 -1.18 21.90 -5.88
C SER A 318 -0.28 20.95 -5.09
N LEU A 319 0.06 19.78 -5.66
CA LEU A 319 0.75 18.70 -4.94
C LEU A 319 2.13 18.43 -5.52
N PRO A 320 3.24 18.70 -4.81
CA PRO A 320 4.58 18.37 -5.30
C PRO A 320 4.91 16.88 -5.18
N PHE A 321 4.28 16.17 -4.25
CA PHE A 321 4.64 14.79 -3.88
C PHE A 321 3.40 13.94 -3.61
N VAL A 322 3.51 12.64 -3.89
CA VAL A 322 2.58 11.61 -3.44
C VAL A 322 3.38 10.46 -2.85
N GLU A 323 2.94 9.90 -1.73
CA GLU A 323 3.54 8.73 -1.11
C GLU A 323 2.55 7.57 -1.10
N VAL A 324 2.96 6.43 -1.65
CA VAL A 324 2.20 5.19 -1.53
C VAL A 324 2.43 4.60 -0.14
N ALA A 325 1.36 4.48 0.64
CA ALA A 325 1.36 3.79 1.92
C ALA A 325 0.80 2.38 1.69
N THR A 326 1.61 1.33 1.66
CA THR A 326 3.07 1.28 1.81
C THR A 326 3.69 0.29 0.83
N TRP A 327 5.01 0.16 0.84
CA TRP A 327 5.70 -0.90 0.10
C TRP A 327 5.61 -2.24 0.83
N ASN A 328 5.75 -2.29 2.15
CA ASN A 328 5.96 -3.56 2.89
C ASN A 328 5.34 -3.59 4.30
N ASP A 329 4.32 -2.76 4.58
CA ASP A 329 3.64 -2.86 5.87
C ASP A 329 2.58 -3.97 5.87
N TYR A 330 3.04 -5.19 6.09
CA TYR A 330 2.21 -6.38 6.08
C TYR A 330 1.18 -6.37 7.22
N GLY A 331 1.58 -5.85 8.38
CA GLY A 331 0.81 -5.87 9.62
C GLY A 331 -0.44 -5.00 9.62
N GLU A 332 -0.57 -4.09 8.66
CA GLU A 332 -1.72 -3.21 8.44
C GLU A 332 -2.35 -3.42 7.06
N SER A 333 -1.95 -4.48 6.35
CA SER A 333 -2.56 -4.96 5.10
C SER A 333 -2.53 -3.99 3.91
N HIS A 334 -1.70 -2.95 3.96
CA HIS A 334 -1.72 -1.88 2.95
C HIS A 334 -0.47 -1.80 2.08
N TYR A 335 0.36 -2.82 2.14
CA TYR A 335 1.52 -2.97 1.27
C TYR A 335 1.11 -3.22 -0.19
N ILE A 336 1.97 -2.81 -1.12
CA ILE A 336 1.88 -3.15 -2.56
C ILE A 336 3.11 -3.92 -3.06
N GLY A 337 4.20 -3.93 -2.29
CA GLY A 337 5.44 -4.61 -2.63
C GLY A 337 5.36 -6.12 -2.38
N PRO A 338 6.40 -6.86 -2.79
CA PRO A 338 6.45 -8.29 -2.60
C PRO A 338 6.58 -8.64 -1.11
N MET A 339 6.12 -9.84 -0.74
CA MET A 339 6.22 -10.37 0.63
C MET A 339 7.62 -10.96 0.91
N THR A 340 8.67 -10.16 0.75
CA THR A 340 10.10 -10.56 0.91
C THR A 340 10.66 -10.29 2.32
N GLY A 341 9.96 -9.47 3.11
CA GLY A 341 10.30 -9.13 4.48
C GLY A 341 9.76 -10.08 5.52
N LEU A 342 9.87 -9.65 6.78
CA LEU A 342 9.22 -10.31 7.90
C LEU A 342 7.91 -9.61 8.18
N TRP A 343 6.83 -10.38 8.24
CA TRP A 343 5.58 -9.93 8.81
C TRP A 343 5.46 -10.42 10.27
N PRO A 344 4.58 -9.82 11.07
CA PRO A 344 4.49 -10.15 12.48
C PRO A 344 3.86 -11.52 12.73
N ASP A 345 4.51 -12.35 13.54
CA ASP A 345 4.09 -13.74 13.82
C ASP A 345 2.80 -13.83 14.64
N ASP A 346 2.40 -12.75 15.32
CA ASP A 346 1.16 -12.63 16.07
C ASP A 346 -0.08 -12.47 15.15
N VAL A 347 0.14 -12.25 13.86
CA VAL A 347 -0.91 -11.99 12.88
C VAL A 347 -1.23 -13.24 12.06
N LYS A 348 -2.44 -13.78 12.25
CA LYS A 348 -2.88 -15.02 11.57
C LYS A 348 -3.45 -14.82 10.17
N TYR A 349 -3.86 -13.59 9.83
CA TYR A 349 -4.54 -13.29 8.57
C TYR A 349 -3.59 -12.99 7.40
N ILE A 350 -2.29 -12.90 7.67
CA ILE A 350 -1.26 -12.72 6.64
C ILE A 350 -0.78 -14.10 6.22
N THR A 351 -0.96 -14.41 4.93
CA THR A 351 -0.51 -15.65 4.31
C THR A 351 0.21 -15.34 3.01
N VAL A 352 0.88 -16.34 2.42
CA VAL A 352 1.47 -16.21 1.07
C VAL A 352 0.46 -15.85 -0.02
N ASN A 353 -0.85 -16.06 0.22
CA ASN A 353 -1.92 -15.70 -0.71
C ASN A 353 -2.37 -14.23 -0.56
N ASN A 354 -1.82 -13.48 0.39
CA ASN A 354 -2.05 -12.04 0.50
C ASN A 354 -0.99 -11.26 -0.29
N ASP A 355 -0.50 -11.77 -1.43
CA ASP A 355 0.39 -10.97 -2.29
C ASP A 355 -0.40 -9.81 -2.91
N HIS A 356 0.12 -8.59 -2.76
CA HIS A 356 -0.53 -7.36 -3.19
C HIS A 356 0.11 -6.74 -4.45
N GLN A 357 0.95 -7.47 -5.18
CA GLN A 357 1.68 -6.94 -6.33
C GLN A 357 0.78 -6.61 -7.53
N ALA A 358 -0.47 -7.09 -7.56
CA ALA A 358 -1.44 -6.59 -8.52
C ALA A 358 -1.64 -5.08 -8.36
N TRP A 359 -1.67 -4.58 -7.12
CA TRP A 359 -1.73 -3.15 -6.85
C TRP A 359 -0.43 -2.42 -7.18
N ALA A 360 0.75 -3.02 -7.01
CA ALA A 360 1.99 -2.40 -7.50
C ALA A 360 1.98 -2.20 -9.03
N ASP A 361 1.43 -3.15 -9.78
CA ASP A 361 1.26 -2.96 -11.22
C ASP A 361 0.16 -1.94 -11.56
N TYR A 362 -0.90 -1.89 -10.78
CA TYR A 362 -1.95 -0.86 -10.86
C TYR A 362 -1.37 0.54 -10.64
N THR A 363 -0.47 0.69 -9.65
CA THR A 363 0.24 1.94 -9.31
C THR A 363 0.97 2.50 -10.52
N TRP A 364 1.59 1.68 -11.36
CA TRP A 364 2.35 2.15 -12.53
C TRP A 364 1.53 3.10 -13.41
N TYR A 365 0.25 2.78 -13.67
CA TYR A 365 -0.59 3.58 -14.56
C TYR A 365 -0.87 4.96 -13.97
N TYR A 366 -1.34 5.01 -12.71
CA TYR A 366 -1.72 6.25 -12.07
C TYR A 366 -0.53 7.08 -11.61
N ALA A 367 0.55 6.47 -11.14
CA ALA A 367 1.79 7.17 -10.84
C ALA A 367 2.39 7.78 -12.11
N THR A 368 2.37 7.08 -13.25
CA THR A 368 2.82 7.64 -14.53
C THR A 368 1.92 8.79 -14.98
N TRP A 369 0.60 8.65 -14.84
CA TRP A 369 -0.34 9.72 -15.14
C TRP A 369 -0.08 10.94 -14.26
N TRP A 370 -0.07 10.77 -12.94
CA TRP A 370 0.19 11.85 -12.01
C TRP A 370 1.53 12.54 -12.26
N LYS A 371 2.59 11.81 -12.60
CA LYS A 371 3.90 12.42 -12.91
C LYS A 371 3.90 13.19 -14.24
N SER A 372 3.24 12.69 -15.26
CA SER A 372 3.28 13.27 -16.62
C SER A 372 2.16 14.28 -16.91
N GLY A 373 1.10 14.27 -16.12
CA GLY A 373 -0.13 15.02 -16.38
C GLY A 373 -1.06 14.38 -17.41
N ALA A 374 -0.71 13.22 -17.99
CA ALA A 374 -1.53 12.54 -18.99
C ALA A 374 -1.59 11.02 -18.75
N ALA A 375 -2.77 10.43 -18.96
CA ALA A 375 -2.95 8.99 -18.83
C ALA A 375 -2.02 8.24 -19.80
N PRO A 376 -1.22 7.26 -19.34
CA PRO A 376 -0.35 6.51 -20.21
C PRO A 376 -1.15 5.58 -21.12
N THR A 377 -0.64 5.30 -22.31
CA THR A 377 -1.27 4.34 -23.23
C THR A 377 -1.26 2.92 -22.65
N ILE A 378 -2.41 2.25 -22.70
CA ILE A 378 -2.53 0.83 -22.34
C ILE A 378 -2.09 -0.01 -23.53
N ALA A 379 -0.87 -0.56 -23.47
CA ALA A 379 -0.29 -1.35 -24.56
C ALA A 379 -0.66 -2.83 -24.55
N THR A 380 -1.04 -3.36 -23.38
CA THR A 380 -1.33 -4.77 -23.12
C THR A 380 -2.60 -4.84 -22.31
N ASP A 381 -3.52 -5.74 -22.69
CA ASP A 381 -4.74 -5.97 -21.94
C ASP A 381 -4.40 -6.59 -20.57
N ARG A 382 -5.07 -6.14 -19.51
CA ARG A 382 -4.84 -6.63 -18.14
C ARG A 382 -6.15 -6.77 -17.41
N VAL A 383 -6.23 -7.80 -16.57
CA VAL A 383 -7.28 -7.93 -15.56
C VAL A 383 -6.66 -7.86 -14.17
N TYR A 384 -7.23 -7.01 -13.34
CA TYR A 384 -6.95 -6.91 -11.91
C TYR A 384 -8.19 -7.35 -11.16
N MET A 385 -7.99 -8.15 -10.11
CA MET A 385 -9.08 -8.64 -9.25
C MET A 385 -8.64 -8.51 -7.81
N TRP A 386 -9.55 -8.13 -6.92
CA TRP A 386 -9.31 -8.24 -5.47
C TRP A 386 -10.60 -8.48 -4.72
N ALA A 387 -10.49 -9.18 -3.60
CA ALA A 387 -11.60 -9.55 -2.75
C ALA A 387 -11.11 -10.00 -1.37
N ARG A 388 -11.98 -9.88 -0.37
CA ARG A 388 -11.80 -10.56 0.92
C ARG A 388 -12.17 -12.05 0.78
N PRO A 389 -11.55 -12.95 1.56
CA PRO A 389 -11.78 -14.40 1.43
C PRO A 389 -13.07 -14.89 2.11
N HIS A 390 -13.78 -14.04 2.86
CA HIS A 390 -15.01 -14.41 3.57
C HIS A 390 -15.90 -13.18 3.84
N PRO A 391 -17.18 -13.37 4.25
CA PRO A 391 -18.09 -12.27 4.57
C PRO A 391 -17.55 -11.34 5.66
N LYS A 392 -17.82 -10.03 5.58
CA LYS A 392 -17.37 -9.04 6.58
C LYS A 392 -17.79 -9.35 8.01
N ASN A 393 -18.94 -9.99 8.16
CA ASN A 393 -19.55 -10.35 9.42
C ASN A 393 -19.37 -11.83 9.78
N ALA A 394 -18.34 -12.50 9.25
CA ALA A 394 -18.04 -13.88 9.61
C ALA A 394 -17.87 -14.01 11.14
N ALA A 395 -18.54 -14.99 11.74
CA ALA A 395 -18.58 -15.16 13.20
C ALA A 395 -17.19 -15.29 13.86
N ILE A 396 -16.17 -15.73 13.12
CA ILE A 396 -14.80 -15.80 13.64
C ILE A 396 -14.25 -14.41 14.00
N CYS A 397 -14.66 -13.36 13.28
CA CYS A 397 -14.23 -11.97 13.49
C CYS A 397 -14.74 -11.33 14.78
N SER A 398 -15.55 -12.05 15.56
CA SER A 398 -16.01 -11.62 16.88
C SER A 398 -15.76 -12.67 17.97
N ASN A 399 -15.29 -13.88 17.63
CA ASN A 399 -15.21 -15.02 18.55
C ASN A 399 -13.82 -15.64 18.67
N ASP A 400 -12.78 -15.07 18.05
CA ASP A 400 -11.41 -15.60 18.07
C ASP A 400 -10.54 -15.09 19.23
N GLY A 401 -11.11 -14.25 20.10
CA GLY A 401 -10.45 -13.70 21.29
C GLY A 401 -9.79 -12.33 21.10
N VAL A 402 -9.78 -11.77 19.88
CA VAL A 402 -9.32 -10.39 19.62
C VAL A 402 -10.43 -9.37 19.86
N GLY A 403 -11.67 -9.75 19.51
CA GLY A 403 -12.86 -8.90 19.58
C GLY A 403 -13.31 -8.42 18.19
N ALA A 404 -14.52 -7.86 18.13
CA ALA A 404 -15.11 -7.40 16.88
C ALA A 404 -14.24 -6.35 16.18
N VAL A 405 -14.00 -6.53 14.88
CA VAL A 405 -13.25 -5.57 14.07
C VAL A 405 -14.02 -4.26 13.96
N LEU A 406 -13.41 -3.16 14.42
CA LEU A 406 -13.97 -1.82 14.27
C LEU A 406 -14.15 -1.51 12.78
N ASN A 407 -15.30 -0.93 12.43
CA ASN A 407 -15.66 -0.51 11.06
C ASN A 407 -15.75 -1.64 10.02
N ALA A 408 -15.83 -2.91 10.42
CA ALA A 408 -16.01 -4.04 9.49
C ALA A 408 -17.23 -3.85 8.56
N ASP A 409 -18.29 -3.21 9.06
CA ASP A 409 -19.51 -2.94 8.28
C ASP A 409 -19.31 -1.98 7.11
N TRP A 410 -18.20 -1.24 7.06
CA TRP A 410 -17.86 -0.38 5.92
C TRP A 410 -17.42 -1.18 4.69
N ALA A 411 -17.07 -2.46 4.88
CA ALA A 411 -16.68 -3.33 3.78
C ALA A 411 -17.89 -3.83 2.98
N ASP A 412 -17.68 -4.21 1.74
CA ASP A 412 -18.70 -4.91 0.93
C ASP A 412 -18.23 -6.32 0.56
N ASP A 413 -19.16 -7.27 0.47
CA ASP A 413 -18.85 -8.66 0.08
C ASP A 413 -18.87 -8.79 -1.45
N LEU A 414 -17.96 -8.06 -2.11
CA LEU A 414 -17.84 -7.94 -3.56
C LEU A 414 -16.46 -8.39 -4.06
N LEU A 415 -16.46 -8.99 -5.24
CA LEU A 415 -15.28 -9.12 -6.09
C LEU A 415 -15.15 -7.84 -6.91
N TYR A 416 -14.04 -7.13 -6.74
CA TYR A 416 -13.71 -5.94 -7.52
C TYR A 416 -12.87 -6.32 -8.72
N ILE A 417 -13.23 -5.78 -9.89
CA ILE A 417 -12.58 -6.10 -11.14
C ILE A 417 -12.27 -4.79 -11.87
N SER A 418 -11.00 -4.58 -12.19
CA SER A 418 -10.56 -3.52 -13.09
C SER A 418 -9.90 -4.13 -14.31
N LEU A 419 -10.30 -3.69 -15.50
CA LEU A 419 -9.76 -4.16 -16.78
C LEU A 419 -9.14 -2.99 -17.52
N PHE A 420 -7.86 -3.14 -17.86
CA PHE A 420 -7.10 -2.15 -18.57
C PHE A 420 -6.98 -2.65 -20.00
N LEU A 421 -7.74 -2.04 -20.91
CA LEU A 421 -7.92 -2.55 -22.26
C LEU A 421 -7.24 -1.65 -23.28
N LYS A 422 -6.43 -2.25 -24.16
CA LYS A 422 -5.78 -1.58 -25.30
C LYS A 422 -6.81 -1.05 -26.30
N SER A 423 -7.87 -1.82 -26.53
CA SER A 423 -8.97 -1.51 -27.44
C SER A 423 -10.25 -2.18 -26.95
N PRO A 424 -11.44 -1.82 -27.47
CA PRO A 424 -12.70 -2.44 -27.04
C PRO A 424 -12.63 -3.97 -27.05
N ALA A 425 -13.25 -4.59 -26.06
CA ALA A 425 -13.25 -6.03 -25.83
C ALA A 425 -14.49 -6.45 -25.04
N GLN A 426 -14.73 -7.75 -24.97
CA GLN A 426 -15.76 -8.35 -24.14
C GLN A 426 -15.15 -9.04 -22.94
N ALA A 427 -15.79 -8.91 -21.77
CA ALA A 427 -15.37 -9.61 -20.56
C ALA A 427 -16.51 -10.44 -19.97
N TYR A 428 -16.16 -11.64 -19.50
CA TYR A 428 -17.03 -12.47 -18.66
C TYR A 428 -16.21 -12.86 -17.42
N CYS A 429 -16.64 -12.41 -16.25
CA CYS A 429 -16.01 -12.77 -14.99
C CYS A 429 -17.03 -13.42 -14.03
N TYR A 430 -16.53 -14.16 -13.04
CA TYR A 430 -17.36 -14.89 -12.08
C TYR A 430 -16.75 -14.94 -10.68
N SER A 431 -17.62 -15.20 -9.70
CA SER A 431 -17.29 -15.56 -8.32
C SER A 431 -18.24 -16.67 -7.89
N GLY A 432 -17.74 -17.88 -7.66
CA GLY A 432 -18.58 -19.04 -7.33
C GLY A 432 -19.73 -19.22 -8.33
N SER A 433 -20.97 -19.19 -7.83
CA SER A 433 -22.18 -19.27 -8.65
C SER A 433 -22.61 -17.95 -9.31
N ASN A 434 -22.02 -16.82 -8.93
CA ASN A 434 -22.36 -15.49 -9.46
C ASN A 434 -21.47 -15.15 -10.66
N ASN A 435 -21.99 -14.34 -11.59
CA ASN A 435 -21.23 -13.89 -12.76
C ASN A 435 -21.69 -12.52 -13.27
N SER A 436 -20.86 -11.89 -14.11
CA SER A 436 -21.13 -10.58 -14.69
C SER A 436 -22.08 -10.60 -15.91
N GLY A 437 -22.37 -11.79 -16.45
CA GLY A 437 -22.70 -11.93 -17.86
C GLY A 437 -21.56 -11.44 -18.77
N THR A 438 -21.77 -11.45 -20.09
CA THR A 438 -20.83 -10.82 -21.01
C THR A 438 -21.01 -9.31 -20.99
N LYS A 439 -19.93 -8.57 -20.75
CA LYS A 439 -19.88 -7.11 -20.77
C LYS A 439 -19.12 -6.62 -22.00
N ASP A 440 -19.72 -5.73 -22.78
CA ASP A 440 -18.99 -4.95 -23.79
C ASP A 440 -18.27 -3.79 -23.10
N LEU A 441 -16.95 -3.69 -23.32
CA LEU A 441 -16.08 -2.73 -22.63
C LEU A 441 -15.33 -1.86 -23.64
N ASN A 442 -15.00 -0.65 -23.21
CA ASN A 442 -14.28 0.33 -24.02
C ASN A 442 -12.75 0.13 -23.90
N ALA A 443 -12.00 0.74 -24.82
CA ALA A 443 -10.57 0.97 -24.57
C ALA A 443 -10.38 1.81 -23.30
N GLY A 444 -9.29 1.61 -22.58
CA GLY A 444 -9.02 2.31 -21.32
C GLY A 444 -9.30 1.45 -20.09
N VAL A 445 -9.50 2.12 -18.96
CA VAL A 445 -9.82 1.51 -17.67
C VAL A 445 -11.33 1.28 -17.58
N ASN A 446 -11.74 0.05 -17.27
CA ASN A 446 -13.12 -0.34 -17.04
C ASN A 446 -13.22 -1.02 -15.68
N GLU A 447 -14.30 -0.77 -14.94
CA GLU A 447 -14.49 -1.33 -13.59
C GLU A 447 -15.92 -1.82 -13.40
N PHE A 448 -16.06 -2.97 -12.75
CA PHE A 448 -17.34 -3.50 -12.28
C PHE A 448 -17.14 -4.51 -11.15
N THR A 449 -18.22 -4.82 -10.45
CA THR A 449 -18.20 -5.74 -9.32
C THR A 449 -19.09 -6.95 -9.56
N ILE A 450 -18.82 -8.03 -8.82
CA ILE A 450 -19.67 -9.22 -8.73
C ILE A 450 -19.86 -9.55 -7.25
N PRO A 451 -21.09 -9.82 -6.76
CA PRO A 451 -21.27 -10.30 -5.39
C PRO A 451 -20.50 -11.60 -5.16
N LEU A 452 -19.76 -11.68 -4.05
CA LEU A 452 -18.99 -12.88 -3.73
C LEU A 452 -19.91 -14.07 -3.47
N ALA A 453 -19.58 -15.21 -4.05
CA ALA A 453 -20.20 -16.50 -3.74
C ALA A 453 -19.12 -17.55 -3.49
N VAL A 454 -19.49 -18.58 -2.71
CA VAL A 454 -18.56 -19.65 -2.30
C VAL A 454 -17.90 -20.27 -3.53
N GLY A 455 -16.56 -20.38 -3.49
CA GLY A 455 -15.75 -20.93 -4.56
C GLY A 455 -14.66 -19.98 -5.07
N GLY A 456 -14.07 -20.34 -6.20
CA GLY A 456 -13.04 -19.53 -6.86
C GLY A 456 -13.63 -18.34 -7.62
N VAL A 457 -12.72 -17.53 -8.18
CA VAL A 457 -13.04 -16.41 -9.07
C VAL A 457 -12.34 -16.60 -10.40
N GLY A 458 -12.79 -15.89 -11.43
CA GLY A 458 -12.09 -15.88 -12.70
C GLY A 458 -12.62 -14.82 -13.66
N CYS A 459 -11.87 -14.57 -14.72
CA CYS A 459 -12.29 -13.68 -15.79
C CYS A 459 -11.69 -14.05 -17.14
N THR A 460 -12.54 -14.03 -18.17
CA THR A 460 -12.17 -14.21 -19.57
C THR A 460 -12.38 -12.90 -20.33
N ILE A 461 -11.37 -12.46 -21.07
CA ILE A 461 -11.46 -11.32 -22.00
C ILE A 461 -11.34 -11.84 -23.42
N THR A 462 -12.27 -11.44 -24.28
CA THR A 462 -12.29 -11.79 -25.70
C THR A 462 -12.36 -10.55 -26.58
N ARG A 463 -11.81 -10.62 -27.79
CA ARG A 463 -11.93 -9.57 -28.81
C ARG A 463 -12.11 -10.23 -30.16
N ASN A 464 -13.19 -9.87 -30.87
CA ASN A 464 -13.53 -10.46 -32.16
C ASN A 464 -13.60 -12.01 -32.13
N GLY A 465 -14.12 -12.58 -31.03
CA GLY A 465 -14.23 -14.03 -30.83
C GLY A 465 -12.92 -14.73 -30.42
N VAL A 466 -11.80 -14.02 -30.28
CA VAL A 466 -10.52 -14.57 -29.82
C VAL A 466 -10.35 -14.30 -28.33
N THR A 467 -10.03 -15.34 -27.56
CA THR A 467 -9.66 -15.21 -26.14
C THR A 467 -8.27 -14.61 -26.00
N LEU A 468 -8.19 -13.50 -25.28
CA LEU A 468 -6.94 -12.78 -24.99
C LEU A 468 -6.43 -13.13 -23.59
N ILE A 469 -7.35 -13.16 -22.62
CA ILE A 469 -7.08 -13.49 -21.23
C ILE A 469 -8.08 -14.56 -20.81
N ASN A 470 -7.58 -15.60 -20.13
CA ASN A 470 -8.40 -16.57 -19.41
C ASN A 470 -7.78 -16.76 -18.03
N TYR A 471 -8.21 -15.95 -17.07
CA TYR A 471 -7.65 -15.92 -15.73
C TYR A 471 -8.52 -16.70 -14.75
N ASN A 472 -7.99 -17.78 -14.18
CA ASN A 472 -8.65 -18.60 -13.16
C ASN A 472 -7.67 -18.85 -12.01
N PRO A 473 -7.47 -17.87 -11.11
CA PRO A 473 -6.56 -17.99 -9.98
C PRO A 473 -6.92 -19.16 -9.07
N THR A 474 -5.90 -19.90 -8.62
CA THR A 474 -6.05 -21.06 -7.72
C THR A 474 -5.67 -20.75 -6.27
N ASP A 475 -5.11 -19.58 -6.03
CA ASP A 475 -4.67 -19.05 -4.73
C ASP A 475 -5.79 -18.31 -3.98
N PHE A 476 -6.97 -18.16 -4.57
CA PHE A 476 -8.15 -17.57 -3.95
C PHE A 476 -9.33 -18.55 -3.86
N THR A 477 -10.04 -18.51 -2.74
CA THR A 477 -11.35 -19.14 -2.58
C THR A 477 -12.15 -18.35 -1.56
N TYR A 478 -13.38 -18.00 -1.91
CA TYR A 478 -14.33 -17.41 -0.97
C TYR A 478 -15.04 -18.49 -0.15
N THR A 479 -15.06 -18.33 1.17
CA THR A 479 -15.71 -19.26 2.12
C THR A 479 -16.59 -18.52 3.12
N THR A 480 -17.72 -19.11 3.50
CA THR A 480 -18.58 -18.61 4.58
C THR A 480 -18.22 -19.19 5.95
N SER A 481 -17.22 -20.07 6.02
CA SER A 481 -16.76 -20.71 7.26
C SER A 481 -15.24 -20.56 7.41
N PRO A 482 -14.72 -19.33 7.52
CA PRO A 482 -13.30 -19.09 7.72
C PRO A 482 -12.83 -19.56 9.11
N SER A 483 -11.57 -19.98 9.20
CA SER A 483 -10.90 -20.32 10.47
C SER A 483 -10.15 -19.15 11.11
N VAL A 484 -10.01 -18.04 10.38
CA VAL A 484 -9.30 -16.82 10.79
C VAL A 484 -10.11 -15.61 10.34
N CYS A 485 -10.20 -14.58 11.18
CA CYS A 485 -10.72 -13.30 10.73
C CYS A 485 -9.72 -12.60 9.81
N ASN A 486 -10.05 -12.50 8.53
CA ASN A 486 -9.22 -11.92 7.50
C ASN A 486 -10.03 -10.95 6.62
N LEU A 487 -9.94 -9.65 6.94
CA LEU A 487 -10.41 -8.59 6.05
C LEU A 487 -9.27 -7.99 5.20
N ASN A 488 -8.09 -8.62 5.18
CA ASN A 488 -7.08 -8.33 4.18
C ASN A 488 -7.56 -8.85 2.81
N ALA A 489 -7.17 -8.17 1.75
CA ALA A 489 -7.51 -8.59 0.41
C ALA A 489 -6.60 -9.72 -0.06
N TRP A 490 -7.14 -10.56 -0.93
CA TRP A 490 -6.35 -11.21 -1.97
C TRP A 490 -6.32 -10.28 -3.18
N THR A 491 -5.22 -10.28 -3.94
CA THR A 491 -5.12 -9.56 -5.20
C THR A 491 -4.62 -10.47 -6.32
N GLY A 492 -5.17 -10.29 -7.52
CA GLY A 492 -4.85 -11.06 -8.70
C GLY A 492 -4.59 -10.19 -9.91
N LEU A 493 -3.64 -10.60 -10.74
CA LEU A 493 -3.26 -9.94 -11.98
C LEU A 493 -2.96 -10.97 -13.07
N LEU A 494 -3.55 -10.79 -14.24
CA LEU A 494 -3.09 -11.43 -15.48
C LEU A 494 -2.96 -10.40 -16.60
N ARG A 495 -1.84 -10.45 -17.32
CA ARG A 495 -1.62 -9.67 -18.56
C ARG A 495 -1.77 -10.61 -19.77
N GLY A 496 -2.48 -10.15 -20.79
CA GLY A 496 -2.81 -10.92 -22.00
C GLY A 496 -1.88 -10.68 -23.19
#